data_AF-A0A356E9J8-F1
#
_entry.id   AF-A0A356E9J8-F1
#
_cell.length_a   1.000
_cell.length_b   1.000
_cell.length_c   1.000
_cell.angle_alpha   90.00
_cell.angle_beta   90.00
_cell.angle_gamma   90.00
#
_symmetry.space_group_name_H-M   'P 1'
#
loop_
_entity.id
_entity.type
_entity.pdbx_description
1 polymer ?
#
loop_
_entity_poly.entity_id
_entity_poly.type
_entity_poly.pdbx_seq_one_letter_code
_entity_poly.pdbx_strand_id
1 'polypeptide(L)'
;GNFRSTWFSSGGYEPVAEVLFGKCKIDGFFLEYDSDRSGDFKPLRFIKDQQVVLGLVTSKDGTLEDKDEIIARIKEAAQYVDINQLCLSPQCGFASTEEGNILTEEQQWAKLNFIREIVEEVWGK
;
A
#
# COMPACT_ATOMS: atom_id res chain seq x y z
N GLY A 1 8.98 6.02 -5.34
CA GLY A 1 10.03 6.91 -4.82
C GLY A 1 9.56 8.35 -4.91
N ASN A 2 9.33 9.00 -3.76
CA ASN A 2 8.57 10.24 -3.61
C ASN A 2 9.28 11.50 -4.18
N PHE A 3 9.41 11.58 -5.50
CA PHE A 3 9.90 12.78 -6.18
C PHE A 3 8.71 13.74 -6.42
N ARG A 4 8.64 14.82 -5.64
CA ARG A 4 7.77 16.00 -5.87
C ARG A 4 6.26 15.80 -5.88
N SER A 5 5.66 14.76 -5.29
CA SER A 5 4.23 14.46 -5.57
C SER A 5 3.93 14.39 -7.09
N THR A 6 4.98 14.28 -7.92
CA THR A 6 4.98 14.40 -9.36
C THR A 6 5.47 13.05 -9.86
N TRP A 7 4.50 12.18 -10.07
CA TRP A 7 4.71 10.76 -10.27
C TRP A 7 5.26 10.44 -11.67
N PHE A 8 6.18 9.47 -11.71
CA PHE A 8 6.91 9.03 -12.92
C PHE A 8 6.14 8.01 -13.78
N SER A 9 4.94 7.59 -13.36
CA SER A 9 4.04 6.76 -14.16
C SER A 9 2.62 6.88 -13.63
N SER A 10 1.65 7.08 -14.52
CA SER A 10 0.22 6.92 -14.25
C SER A 10 -0.25 5.63 -14.93
N GLY A 11 -0.86 4.73 -14.17
CA GLY A 11 -1.34 3.44 -14.66
C GLY A 11 -1.09 2.35 -13.63
N GLY A 12 -2.06 1.46 -13.44
CA GLY A 12 -1.93 0.30 -12.56
C GLY A 12 -0.91 -0.72 -13.09
N TYR A 13 -0.62 -1.74 -12.28
CA TYR A 13 0.39 -2.77 -12.60
C TYR A 13 0.05 -3.67 -13.80
N GLU A 14 -1.18 -3.60 -14.33
CA GLU A 14 -1.71 -4.49 -15.35
C GLU A 14 -0.78 -4.76 -16.55
N PRO A 15 -0.10 -3.77 -17.16
CA PRO A 15 0.76 -4.02 -18.32
C PRO A 15 2.00 -4.88 -18.03
N VAL A 16 2.42 -4.94 -16.77
CA VAL A 16 3.63 -5.66 -16.33
C VAL A 16 3.33 -6.79 -15.36
N ALA A 17 2.09 -6.92 -14.88
CA ALA A 17 1.70 -7.78 -13.77
C ALA A 17 2.06 -9.25 -13.96
N GLU A 18 1.82 -9.80 -15.16
CA GLU A 18 2.12 -11.21 -15.45
C GLU A 18 3.62 -11.52 -15.34
N VAL A 19 4.47 -10.60 -15.80
CA VAL A 19 5.92 -10.76 -15.72
C VAL A 19 6.40 -10.48 -14.30
N LEU A 20 5.97 -9.35 -13.73
CA LEU A 20 6.40 -8.89 -12.42
C LEU A 20 5.99 -9.87 -11.32
N PHE A 21 4.70 -10.19 -11.21
CA PHE A 21 4.19 -11.07 -10.15
C PHE A 21 4.34 -12.55 -10.48
N GLY A 22 4.30 -12.91 -11.77
CA GLY A 22 4.36 -14.31 -12.18
C GLY A 22 5.78 -14.88 -12.36
N LYS A 23 6.80 -14.05 -12.62
CA LYS A 23 8.16 -14.52 -12.97
C LYS A 23 9.27 -14.05 -12.04
N CYS A 24 9.08 -12.95 -11.29
CA CYS A 24 10.10 -12.51 -10.34
C CYS A 24 10.16 -13.46 -9.14
N LYS A 25 11.37 -13.94 -8.82
CA LYS A 25 11.63 -14.82 -7.69
C LYS A 25 11.99 -14.00 -6.45
N ILE A 26 10.99 -13.41 -5.83
CA ILE A 26 11.11 -12.69 -4.56
C ILE A 26 10.06 -13.19 -3.57
N ASP A 27 10.24 -12.89 -2.29
CA ASP A 27 9.32 -13.35 -1.24
C ASP A 27 8.13 -12.41 -1.02
N GLY A 28 8.24 -11.14 -1.42
CA GLY A 28 7.13 -10.20 -1.28
C GLY A 28 7.31 -8.87 -2.00
N PHE A 29 6.18 -8.22 -2.27
CA PHE A 29 6.10 -6.93 -2.96
C PHE A 29 5.55 -5.84 -2.02
N PHE A 30 6.12 -4.65 -2.10
CA PHE A 30 5.52 -3.43 -1.55
C PHE A 30 4.90 -2.65 -2.71
N LEU A 31 3.58 -2.46 -2.71
CA LEU A 31 2.82 -1.87 -3.80
C LEU A 31 2.06 -0.64 -3.33
N GLU A 32 2.19 0.48 -4.05
CA GLU A 32 1.62 1.78 -3.65
C GLU A 32 0.19 1.92 -4.23
N TYR A 33 -0.83 2.00 -3.36
CA TYR A 33 -2.27 1.95 -3.70
C TYR A 33 -3.11 3.03 -3.01
N ASP A 34 -2.48 4.08 -2.48
CA ASP A 34 -3.06 5.14 -1.65
C ASP A 34 -3.90 6.18 -2.42
N SER A 35 -3.94 6.12 -3.74
CA SER A 35 -4.71 7.05 -4.55
C SER A 35 -5.51 6.35 -5.64
N ASP A 36 -6.62 6.95 -6.07
CA ASP A 36 -7.45 6.50 -7.20
C ASP A 36 -6.65 6.25 -8.50
N ARG A 37 -5.44 6.80 -8.57
CA ARG A 37 -4.53 6.69 -9.71
C ARG A 37 -3.75 5.38 -9.75
N SER A 38 -3.69 4.63 -8.65
CA SER A 38 -2.95 3.37 -8.55
C SER A 38 -3.65 2.19 -9.25
N GLY A 39 -4.85 2.40 -9.78
CA GLY A 39 -5.62 1.38 -10.48
C GLY A 39 -6.32 0.39 -9.55
N ASP A 40 -6.92 -0.64 -10.14
CA ASP A 40 -7.61 -1.70 -9.42
C ASP A 40 -6.66 -2.83 -8.97
N PHE A 41 -7.16 -3.76 -8.15
CA PHE A 41 -6.39 -4.90 -7.66
C PHE A 41 -6.37 -6.10 -8.61
N LYS A 42 -6.95 -6.02 -9.82
CA LYS A 42 -6.94 -7.13 -10.78
C LYS A 42 -5.53 -7.67 -11.08
N PRO A 43 -4.47 -6.85 -11.16
CA PRO A 43 -3.10 -7.34 -11.33
C PRO A 43 -2.66 -8.39 -10.31
N LEU A 44 -3.21 -8.35 -9.09
CA LEU A 44 -2.83 -9.27 -8.01
C LEU A 44 -3.18 -10.73 -8.32
N ARG A 45 -4.05 -11.01 -9.29
CA ARG A 45 -4.36 -12.38 -9.75
C ARG A 45 -3.13 -13.17 -10.24
N PHE A 46 -2.03 -12.49 -10.55
CA PHE A 46 -0.77 -13.10 -10.98
C PHE A 46 0.20 -13.38 -9.82
N ILE A 47 -0.12 -12.92 -8.61
CA ILE A 47 0.62 -13.28 -7.39
C ILE A 47 0.51 -14.79 -7.15
N LYS A 48 1.61 -15.40 -6.72
CA LYS A 48 1.69 -16.82 -6.41
C LYS A 48 1.81 -16.99 -4.90
N ASP A 49 3.01 -17.28 -4.44
CA ASP A 49 3.42 -17.54 -3.06
C ASP A 49 3.97 -16.30 -2.34
N GLN A 50 4.04 -15.16 -3.04
CA GLN A 50 4.57 -13.92 -2.49
C GLN A 50 3.63 -13.29 -1.47
N GLN A 51 4.20 -12.61 -0.48
CA GLN A 51 3.49 -11.65 0.36
C GLN A 51 3.27 -10.34 -0.41
N VAL A 52 2.15 -9.68 -0.18
CA VAL A 52 1.81 -8.40 -0.80
C VAL A 52 1.52 -7.39 0.29
N VAL A 53 2.39 -6.39 0.39
CA VAL A 53 2.20 -5.25 1.27
C VAL A 53 1.47 -4.16 0.49
N LEU A 54 0.23 -3.91 0.91
CA LEU A 54 -0.65 -2.88 0.35
C LEU A 54 -0.33 -1.55 1.00
N GLY A 55 0.29 -0.66 0.24
CA GLY A 55 0.56 0.73 0.63
C GLY A 55 -0.69 1.59 0.47
N LEU A 56 -1.65 1.49 1.40
CA LEU A 56 -2.94 2.18 1.33
C LEU A 56 -2.99 3.48 2.14
N VAL A 57 -2.01 3.69 3.02
CA VAL A 57 -1.95 4.87 3.90
C VAL A 57 -0.94 5.88 3.34
N THR A 58 -1.31 7.14 3.16
CA THR A 58 -0.40 8.17 2.69
C THR A 58 0.70 8.46 3.72
N SER A 59 1.95 8.56 3.24
CA SER A 59 3.10 9.05 4.02
C SER A 59 3.44 10.53 3.71
N LYS A 60 2.65 11.19 2.88
CA LYS A 60 2.94 12.56 2.37
C LYS A 60 2.44 13.66 3.31
N ASP A 61 1.39 13.37 4.07
CA ASP A 61 0.77 14.29 5.04
C ASP A 61 0.25 13.54 6.27
N GLY A 62 -0.07 14.30 7.31
CA GLY A 62 -0.50 13.77 8.60
C GLY A 62 -1.99 13.47 8.75
N THR A 63 -2.82 13.68 7.73
CA THR A 63 -4.27 13.45 7.82
C THR A 63 -4.55 11.95 7.82
N LEU A 64 -5.29 11.45 8.82
CA LEU A 64 -5.70 10.05 8.84
C LEU A 64 -6.78 9.78 7.78
N GLU A 65 -6.65 8.64 7.12
CA GLU A 65 -7.61 8.12 6.15
C GLU A 65 -8.89 7.65 6.85
N ASP A 66 -9.94 7.44 6.05
CA ASP A 66 -11.12 6.74 6.52
C ASP A 66 -10.80 5.26 6.77
N LYS A 67 -11.02 4.80 8.01
CA LYS A 67 -10.72 3.43 8.43
C LYS A 67 -11.53 2.40 7.64
N ASP A 68 -12.82 2.66 7.43
CA ASP A 68 -13.73 1.75 6.74
C ASP A 68 -13.36 1.63 5.26
N GLU A 69 -12.91 2.73 4.66
CA GLU A 69 -12.40 2.73 3.29
C GLU A 69 -11.15 1.85 3.14
N ILE A 70 -10.17 1.97 4.05
CA ILE A 70 -8.96 1.12 4.01
C ILE A 70 -9.33 -0.35 4.19
N ILE A 71 -10.23 -0.68 5.11
CA ILE A 71 -10.70 -2.06 5.31
C ILE A 71 -11.43 -2.58 4.08
N ALA A 72 -12.27 -1.76 3.43
CA ALA A 72 -12.95 -2.13 2.19
C ALA A 72 -11.95 -2.42 1.06
N ARG A 73 -10.89 -1.61 0.95
CA ARG A 73 -9.80 -1.80 -0.02
C ARG A 73 -9.01 -3.09 0.24
N ILE A 74 -8.72 -3.43 1.49
CA ILE A 74 -8.10 -4.71 1.85
C ILE A 74 -9.00 -5.88 1.43
N LYS A 75 -10.31 -5.78 1.69
CA LYS A 75 -11.30 -6.81 1.28
C LYS A 75 -11.39 -6.94 -0.24
N GLU A 76 -11.28 -5.83 -0.98
CA GLU A 76 -11.21 -5.84 -2.45
C GLU A 76 -9.98 -6.60 -2.95
N ALA A 77 -8.79 -6.32 -2.39
CA ALA A 77 -7.55 -7.03 -2.72
C ALA A 77 -7.63 -8.53 -2.39
N ALA A 78 -8.28 -8.88 -1.27
CA ALA A 78 -8.50 -10.26 -0.83
C ALA A 78 -9.40 -11.08 -1.77
N GLN A 79 -10.07 -10.45 -2.75
CA GLN A 79 -10.77 -11.18 -3.81
C GLN A 79 -9.81 -11.83 -4.82
N TYR A 80 -8.56 -11.38 -4.89
CA TYR A 80 -7.56 -11.84 -5.86
C TYR A 80 -6.45 -12.69 -5.24
N VAL A 81 -6.14 -12.47 -3.97
CA VAL A 81 -5.04 -13.11 -3.23
C VAL A 81 -5.53 -13.48 -1.83
N ASP A 82 -5.02 -14.58 -1.25
CA ASP A 82 -5.38 -14.99 0.10
C ASP A 82 -5.07 -13.86 1.10
N ILE A 83 -6.01 -13.56 2.00
CA ILE A 83 -5.85 -12.50 3.01
C ILE A 83 -4.63 -12.72 3.92
N ASN A 84 -4.17 -13.97 4.06
CA ASN A 84 -2.96 -14.33 4.82
C ASN A 84 -1.66 -14.04 4.05
N GLN A 85 -1.75 -13.66 2.77
CA GLN A 85 -0.64 -13.13 1.99
C GLN A 85 -0.63 -11.60 1.94
N LEU A 86 -1.62 -10.94 2.53
CA LEU A 86 -1.76 -9.49 2.51
C LEU A 86 -1.23 -8.86 3.80
N CYS A 87 -0.56 -7.72 3.64
CA CYS A 87 -0.07 -6.86 4.71
C CYS A 87 -0.49 -5.41 4.44
N LEU A 88 -0.50 -4.56 5.47
CA LEU A 88 -0.79 -3.13 5.35
C LEU A 88 0.46 -2.31 5.67
N SER A 89 0.72 -1.25 4.88
CA SER A 89 1.76 -0.28 5.17
C SER A 89 1.37 1.13 4.71
N PRO A 90 2.17 2.16 5.05
CA PRO A 90 2.16 3.39 4.29
C PRO A 90 2.57 3.12 2.83
N GLN A 91 2.19 4.02 1.92
CA GLN A 91 2.55 3.96 0.50
C GLN A 91 4.08 3.97 0.29
N CYS A 92 4.80 4.73 1.12
CA CYS A 92 6.23 4.92 1.01
C CYS A 92 6.80 5.23 2.40
N GLY A 93 8.12 5.33 2.52
CA GLY A 93 8.75 5.76 3.77
C GLY A 93 8.36 7.19 4.16
N PHE A 94 8.40 7.49 5.46
CA PHE A 94 8.21 8.84 6.00
C PHE A 94 9.42 9.76 5.78
N ALA A 95 10.59 9.20 5.45
CA ALA A 95 11.80 9.95 5.14
C ALA A 95 11.72 10.52 3.71
N SER A 96 11.74 11.85 3.59
CA SER A 96 11.77 12.57 2.33
C SER A 96 13.19 13.05 1.97
N THR A 97 13.46 13.23 0.68
CA THR A 97 14.57 14.05 0.16
C THR A 97 14.39 15.54 0.54
N GLU A 98 15.40 16.39 0.28
CA GLU A 98 15.68 17.78 0.73
C GLU A 98 14.52 18.72 1.18
N GLU A 99 13.27 18.55 0.75
CA GLU A 99 12.15 19.47 1.06
C GLU A 99 11.18 18.99 2.16
N GLY A 100 11.30 17.77 2.70
CA GLY A 100 10.42 17.32 3.80
C GLY A 100 9.06 16.76 3.35
N ASN A 101 8.50 15.80 4.08
CA ASN A 101 7.05 15.53 4.05
C ASN A 101 6.34 16.55 4.97
N ILE A 102 5.08 16.90 4.68
CA ILE A 102 4.29 17.80 5.54
C ILE A 102 3.69 16.98 6.69
N LEU A 103 4.53 16.39 7.53
CA LEU A 103 4.07 15.75 8.77
C LEU A 103 5.06 15.82 9.93
N THR A 104 4.53 16.00 11.13
CA THR A 104 5.28 15.98 12.39
C THR A 104 5.58 14.55 12.83
N GLU A 105 6.55 14.37 13.73
CA GLU A 105 6.83 13.06 14.33
C GLU A 105 5.57 12.46 14.99
N GLU A 106 4.80 13.28 15.71
CA GLU A 106 3.53 12.85 16.32
C GLU A 106 2.54 12.32 15.28
N GLN A 107 2.47 12.94 14.10
CA GLN A 107 1.62 12.47 13.00
C GLN A 107 2.15 11.17 12.38
N GLN A 108 3.48 10.96 12.34
CA GLN A 108 4.06 9.67 11.92
C GLN A 108 3.63 8.55 12.86
N TRP A 109 3.72 8.79 14.18
CA TRP A 109 3.27 7.82 15.18
C TRP A 109 1.76 7.59 15.12
N ALA A 110 0.96 8.64 14.90
CA ALA A 110 -0.49 8.49 14.70
C ALA A 110 -0.81 7.59 13.50
N LYS A 111 -0.10 7.74 12.37
CA LYS A 111 -0.25 6.87 11.19
C LYS A 111 0.12 5.42 11.49
N LEU A 112 1.21 5.18 12.22
CA LEU A 112 1.61 3.82 12.60
C LEU A 112 0.61 3.15 13.56
N ASN A 113 0.11 3.89 14.54
CA ASN A 113 -0.95 3.41 15.43
C ASN A 113 -2.24 3.12 14.67
N PHE A 114 -2.62 3.98 13.73
CA PHE A 114 -3.77 3.78 12.87
C PHE A 114 -3.67 2.49 12.03
N ILE A 115 -2.51 2.24 11.42
CA ILE A 115 -2.25 0.98 10.70
C ILE A 115 -2.39 -0.22 11.64
N ARG A 116 -1.83 -0.14 12.85
CA ARG A 116 -1.94 -1.21 13.84
C ARG A 116 -3.39 -1.51 14.20
N GLU A 117 -4.20 -0.49 14.47
CA GLU A 117 -5.62 -0.67 14.78
C GLU A 117 -6.38 -1.38 13.65
N ILE A 118 -6.10 -1.02 12.39
CA ILE A 118 -6.69 -1.69 11.23
C ILE A 118 -6.25 -3.15 11.14
N VAL A 119 -4.96 -3.41 11.37
CA VAL A 119 -4.43 -4.78 11.33
C VAL A 119 -5.07 -5.65 12.41
N GLU A 120 -5.22 -5.12 13.64
CA GLU A 120 -5.91 -5.79 14.74
C GLU A 120 -7.37 -6.10 14.36
N GLU A 121 -8.07 -5.18 13.70
CA GLU A 121 -9.46 -5.37 13.28
C GLU A 121 -9.63 -6.38 12.15
N VAL A 122 -8.75 -6.38 11.15
CA VAL A 122 -8.86 -7.24 9.97
C VAL A 122 -8.31 -8.65 10.23
N TRP A 123 -7.20 -8.79 10.94
CA TRP A 123 -6.52 -10.08 11.15
C TRP A 123 -6.59 -10.60 12.59
N GLY A 124 -7.09 -9.82 13.56
CA GLY A 124 -7.19 -10.24 14.96
C GLY A 124 -5.84 -10.42 15.65
N LYS A 125 -4.80 -9.71 15.20
CA LYS A 125 -3.42 -9.79 15.70
C LYS A 125 -2.92 -8.46 16.20
#